data_AF-A0A2E7PYB9-F1
#
_entry.id   AF-A0A2E7PYB9-F1
#
_cell.length_a   1.000
_cell.length_b   1.000
_cell.length_c   1.000
_cell.angle_alpha   90.00
_cell.angle_beta   90.00
_cell.angle_gamma   90.00
#
_symmetry.space_group_name_H-M   'P 1'
#
loop_
_entity.id
_entity.type
_entity.pdbx_description
1 polymer ?
#
loop_
_entity_poly.entity_id
_entity_poly.type
_entity_poly.pdbx_seq_one_letter_code
_entity_poly.pdbx_strand_id
1 'polypeptide(L)'
;MQTNVNQFGEVLSLPDLWQRQALNFLREGQDVVLHAPTGAGKTFVFEKLIESGWKGKAVYTVPTRALANDKFRDWRDRGWDVGLVTGDLRHNPEARVVVATLETQRGNAVKGTLPDLLVVDEYQLLGDSKRGPAYEVTLAMAPNSVRLLLMSGSVANPEEVAGWLRSQGRGVALVSEKRRPVPLDEVFAETLLKSPFHGRKIRGHWPRLVAAALRSGLGPILVFAPRRKAAEELAYELGQELPEVEALELTSEQKKIAGKELASLLRRRVSYHHSGLDYMQRAGVIEPLAKNGQLQVVVATTGLGAGVNFSMRSVLVTDREYRVEENLFVLRHDELLQMFGRAGRRGFDDRGYVIVAPKQARMSDARPLKLKRSETIDWPTVLRVMSDARSRGEDHLKAGRWLAERLFSEDRVKLGFRDSLEGFSAYWKGEKEREDALSESLGERDQVIEMRNSVGLWERRGGQSQASLGEAWILEKGEWVRALTLPETLSKVKVGNPCRFGKRKNPIYGREIPVGVYDSEDEKEKVILIKSFRKKLREAVKEKPAKIRKSFSRKVWSRGGLEKVLRDFFPNLSQGGEFFEFVDRGKVLRA
;
A
#
# COMPACT_ATOMS: atom_id res chain seq x y z
N MET A 1 -19.87 2.81 20.71
CA MET A 1 -20.55 1.86 21.60
C MET A 1 -20.60 2.49 22.97
N GLN A 2 -21.66 3.25 23.20
CA GLN A 2 -22.11 3.53 24.56
C GLN A 2 -22.87 2.28 25.00
N THR A 3 -22.33 1.57 25.98
CA THR A 3 -23.03 0.46 26.63
C THR A 3 -23.82 1.05 27.78
N ASN A 4 -25.15 1.18 27.62
CA ASN A 4 -26.03 1.41 28.76
C ASN A 4 -26.49 0.05 29.28
N VAL A 5 -26.12 -0.26 30.52
CA VAL A 5 -26.62 -1.44 31.23
C VAL A 5 -27.98 -1.08 31.81
N ASN A 6 -29.06 -1.49 31.14
CA ASN A 6 -30.40 -1.47 31.74
C ASN A 6 -30.57 -2.70 32.65
N GLN A 7 -31.39 -2.55 33.70
CA GLN A 7 -31.68 -3.52 34.77
C GLN A 7 -32.23 -4.90 34.34
N PHE A 8 -32.27 -5.23 33.04
CA PHE A 8 -32.88 -6.44 32.48
C PHE A 8 -31.90 -7.37 31.71
N GLY A 9 -30.59 -7.18 31.82
CA GLY A 9 -29.60 -8.16 31.31
C GLY A 9 -29.40 -8.21 29.79
N GLU A 10 -30.20 -7.49 29.00
CA GLU A 10 -29.94 -7.31 27.57
C GLU A 10 -28.98 -6.12 27.32
N VAL A 11 -27.80 -6.42 26.79
CA VAL A 11 -26.83 -5.40 26.35
C VAL A 11 -27.29 -4.86 24.99
N LEU A 12 -28.04 -3.76 25.00
CA LEU A 12 -28.44 -3.05 23.80
C LEU A 12 -27.24 -2.32 23.18
N SER A 13 -26.63 -2.94 22.15
CA SER A 13 -25.56 -2.34 21.36
C SER A 13 -26.13 -1.41 20.29
N LEU A 14 -26.11 -0.10 20.57
CA LEU A 14 -26.50 0.91 19.59
C LEU A 14 -25.35 1.25 18.64
N PRO A 15 -25.60 1.36 17.32
CA PRO A 15 -24.57 1.78 16.37
C PRO A 15 -24.16 3.24 16.61
N ASP A 16 -22.86 3.50 16.43
CA ASP A 16 -22.28 4.85 16.39
C ASP A 16 -22.85 5.65 15.21
N LEU A 17 -22.78 7.00 15.25
CA LEU A 17 -23.38 7.87 14.23
C LEU A 17 -22.92 7.53 12.81
N TRP A 18 -21.62 7.32 12.62
CA TRP A 18 -21.05 6.93 11.31
C TRP A 18 -21.54 5.54 10.86
N GLN A 19 -21.77 4.60 11.79
CA GLN A 19 -22.33 3.27 11.46
C GLN A 19 -23.78 3.40 10.99
N ARG A 20 -24.59 4.24 11.66
CA ARG A 20 -25.97 4.53 11.25
C ARG A 20 -26.00 5.19 9.89
N GLN A 21 -25.11 6.15 9.64
CA GLN A 21 -24.98 6.80 8.35
C GLN A 21 -24.67 5.81 7.23
N ALA A 22 -23.70 4.90 7.43
CA ALA A 22 -23.39 3.85 6.47
C ALA A 22 -24.59 2.91 6.22
N LEU A 23 -25.31 2.51 7.27
CA LEU A 23 -26.53 1.70 7.15
C LEU A 23 -27.62 2.40 6.34
N ASN A 24 -27.83 3.69 6.55
CA ASN A 24 -28.84 4.47 5.81
C ASN A 24 -28.51 4.54 4.33
N PHE A 25 -27.27 4.86 3.96
CA PHE A 25 -26.84 4.87 2.56
C PHE A 25 -27.01 3.50 1.88
N LEU A 26 -26.66 2.41 2.57
CA LEU A 26 -26.87 1.05 2.04
C LEU A 26 -28.36 0.75 1.81
N ARG A 27 -29.25 1.19 2.71
CA ARG A 27 -30.70 1.02 2.60
C ARG A 27 -31.32 1.89 1.51
N GLU A 28 -30.77 3.07 1.26
CA GLU A 28 -31.15 3.96 0.17
C GLU A 28 -30.65 3.47 -1.20
N GLY A 29 -29.94 2.35 -1.24
CA GLY A 29 -29.40 1.82 -2.49
C GLY A 29 -28.19 2.61 -2.98
N GLN A 30 -27.34 3.08 -2.07
CA GLN A 30 -26.00 3.58 -2.39
C GLN A 30 -24.91 2.59 -1.99
N ASP A 31 -23.85 2.54 -2.79
CA ASP A 31 -22.61 1.86 -2.44
C ASP A 31 -21.93 2.64 -1.33
N VAL A 32 -21.22 1.95 -0.43
CA VAL A 32 -20.53 2.59 0.68
C VAL A 32 -19.06 2.22 0.68
N VAL A 33 -18.21 3.25 0.62
CA VAL A 33 -16.81 3.17 1.02
C VAL A 33 -16.74 3.59 2.47
N LEU A 34 -16.48 2.64 3.36
CA LEU A 34 -16.40 2.83 4.80
C LEU A 34 -14.94 2.88 5.25
N HIS A 35 -14.50 4.07 5.64
CA HIS A 35 -13.16 4.32 6.15
C HIS A 35 -13.17 4.51 7.67
N ALA A 36 -12.74 3.51 8.44
CA ALA A 36 -12.70 3.59 9.90
C ALA A 36 -11.55 2.74 10.52
N PRO A 37 -10.92 3.18 11.63
CA PRO A 37 -9.79 2.48 12.23
C PRO A 37 -10.06 1.00 12.56
N THR A 38 -9.01 0.21 12.65
CA THR A 38 -9.08 -1.16 13.19
C THR A 38 -9.65 -1.13 14.62
N GLY A 39 -10.55 -2.06 14.93
CA GLY A 39 -11.25 -2.09 16.21
C GLY A 39 -12.43 -1.11 16.36
N ALA A 40 -12.72 -0.27 15.36
CA ALA A 40 -13.87 0.66 15.41
C ALA A 40 -15.23 -0.03 15.29
N GLY A 41 -15.28 -1.27 14.79
CA GLY A 41 -16.51 -2.03 14.57
C GLY A 41 -17.06 -1.90 13.14
N LYS A 42 -16.20 -1.96 12.12
CA LYS A 42 -16.63 -1.94 10.70
C LYS A 42 -17.58 -3.09 10.36
N THR A 43 -17.24 -4.31 10.78
CA THR A 43 -18.04 -5.51 10.56
C THR A 43 -19.47 -5.39 11.13
N PHE A 44 -19.66 -4.61 12.19
CA PHE A 44 -20.97 -4.38 12.80
C PHE A 44 -21.96 -3.72 11.83
N VAL A 45 -21.48 -2.91 10.86
CA VAL A 45 -22.33 -2.31 9.82
C VAL A 45 -22.94 -3.42 8.95
N PHE A 46 -22.14 -4.38 8.50
CA PHE A 46 -22.64 -5.54 7.76
C PHE A 46 -23.58 -6.38 8.61
N GLU A 47 -23.19 -6.68 9.85
CA GLU A 47 -24.00 -7.52 10.74
C GLU A 47 -25.38 -6.92 10.98
N LYS A 48 -25.45 -5.62 11.27
CA LYS A 48 -26.72 -4.92 11.45
C LYS A 48 -27.53 -4.80 10.16
N LEU A 49 -26.88 -4.70 9.00
CA LEU A 49 -27.60 -4.69 7.72
C LEU A 49 -28.34 -6.02 7.51
N ILE A 50 -27.66 -7.16 7.71
CA ILE A 50 -28.25 -8.50 7.57
C ILE A 50 -29.36 -8.72 8.59
N GLU A 51 -29.10 -8.43 9.88
CA GLU A 51 -30.07 -8.56 10.97
C GLU A 51 -31.30 -7.65 10.77
N SER A 52 -31.14 -6.49 10.14
CA SER A 52 -32.24 -5.57 9.85
C SER A 52 -33.09 -5.96 8.63
N GLY A 53 -32.84 -7.12 8.01
CA GLY A 53 -33.74 -7.70 7.01
C GLY A 53 -33.28 -7.61 5.56
N TRP A 54 -31.97 -7.56 5.28
CA TRP A 54 -31.45 -7.62 3.89
C TRP A 54 -31.92 -8.89 3.16
N LYS A 55 -32.76 -8.76 2.13
CA LYS A 55 -33.41 -9.94 1.50
C LYS A 55 -32.55 -10.67 0.46
N GLY A 56 -31.56 -10.01 -0.14
CA GLY A 56 -30.72 -10.58 -1.19
C GLY A 56 -29.60 -11.49 -0.68
N LYS A 57 -28.92 -12.16 -1.61
CA LYS A 57 -27.68 -12.90 -1.34
C LYS A 57 -26.55 -11.90 -1.02
N ALA A 58 -25.76 -12.17 0.00
CA ALA A 58 -24.64 -11.34 0.40
C ALA A 58 -23.35 -12.16 0.43
N VAL A 59 -22.29 -11.70 -0.24
CA VAL A 59 -20.95 -12.27 -0.10
C VAL A 59 -20.09 -11.32 0.72
N TYR A 60 -19.57 -11.81 1.84
CA TYR A 60 -18.60 -11.10 2.67
C TYR A 60 -17.19 -11.61 2.40
N THR A 61 -16.36 -10.76 1.80
CA THR A 61 -14.99 -11.13 1.46
C THR A 61 -13.98 -10.66 2.50
N VAL A 62 -13.05 -11.54 2.84
CA VAL A 62 -11.98 -11.31 3.82
C VAL A 62 -10.61 -11.61 3.22
N PRO A 63 -9.53 -11.01 3.77
CA PRO A 63 -8.21 -11.12 3.18
C PRO A 63 -7.57 -12.51 3.32
N THR A 64 -7.98 -13.35 4.27
CA THR A 64 -7.33 -14.64 4.52
C THR A 64 -8.34 -15.77 4.70
N ARG A 65 -7.93 -17.00 4.36
CA ARG A 65 -8.74 -18.21 4.59
C ARG A 65 -9.03 -18.46 6.07
N ALA A 66 -8.06 -18.16 6.94
CA ALA A 66 -8.23 -18.28 8.38
C ALA A 66 -9.40 -17.41 8.85
N LEU A 67 -9.40 -16.12 8.49
CA LEU A 67 -10.51 -15.22 8.79
C LEU A 67 -11.83 -15.66 8.16
N ALA A 68 -11.79 -16.24 6.96
CA ALA A 68 -12.99 -16.73 6.28
C ALA A 68 -13.66 -17.86 7.07
N ASN A 69 -12.85 -18.83 7.50
CA ASN A 69 -13.30 -19.91 8.38
C ASN A 69 -13.81 -19.36 9.72
N ASP A 70 -13.13 -18.35 10.26
CA ASP A 70 -13.51 -17.78 11.55
C ASP A 70 -14.86 -17.09 11.51
N LYS A 71 -15.10 -16.27 10.47
CA LYS A 71 -16.38 -15.60 10.25
C LYS A 71 -17.50 -16.55 9.87
N PHE A 72 -17.21 -17.58 9.08
CA PHE A 72 -18.19 -18.62 8.74
C PHE A 72 -18.73 -19.30 10.00
N ARG A 73 -17.86 -19.69 10.92
CA ARG A 73 -18.28 -20.35 12.17
C ARG A 73 -18.95 -19.38 13.14
N ASP A 74 -18.40 -18.17 13.35
CA ASP A 74 -19.02 -17.13 14.19
C ASP A 74 -20.48 -16.85 13.77
N TRP A 75 -20.74 -16.62 12.48
CA TRP A 75 -22.10 -16.34 12.01
C TRP A 75 -23.00 -17.56 11.97
N ARG A 76 -22.45 -18.76 11.74
CA ARG A 76 -23.21 -20.01 11.87
C ARG A 76 -23.64 -20.26 13.31
N ASP A 77 -22.78 -19.99 14.29
CA ASP A 77 -23.10 -20.12 15.72
C ASP A 77 -24.15 -19.10 16.17
N ARG A 78 -24.25 -17.95 15.48
CA ARG A 78 -25.36 -16.99 15.61
C ARG A 78 -26.66 -17.44 14.92
N GLY A 79 -26.69 -18.63 14.32
CA GLY A 79 -27.87 -19.20 13.66
C GLY A 79 -28.15 -18.68 12.25
N TRP A 80 -27.19 -18.03 11.59
CA TRP A 80 -27.37 -17.57 10.21
C TRP A 80 -27.25 -18.73 9.21
N ASP A 81 -27.94 -18.61 8.07
CA ASP A 81 -27.67 -19.45 6.89
C ASP A 81 -26.41 -18.94 6.19
N VAL A 82 -25.28 -19.61 6.45
CA VAL A 82 -23.96 -19.19 6.00
C VAL A 82 -23.28 -20.26 5.15
N GLY A 83 -22.64 -19.81 4.06
CA GLY A 83 -21.75 -20.58 3.20
C GLY A 83 -20.29 -20.14 3.33
N LEU A 84 -19.37 -20.95 2.84
CA LEU A 84 -17.94 -20.68 2.82
C LEU A 84 -17.35 -21.01 1.45
N VAL A 85 -16.70 -20.02 0.82
CA VAL A 85 -16.08 -20.17 -0.50
C VAL A 85 -14.66 -19.60 -0.50
N THR A 86 -13.68 -20.49 -0.30
CA THR A 86 -12.25 -20.21 -0.43
C THR A 86 -11.67 -20.91 -1.66
N GLY A 87 -10.38 -20.73 -1.95
CA GLY A 87 -9.75 -21.36 -3.12
C GLY A 87 -9.70 -22.90 -3.08
N ASP A 88 -9.83 -23.49 -1.90
CA ASP A 88 -9.73 -24.92 -1.60
C ASP A 88 -11.04 -25.55 -1.10
N LEU A 89 -11.94 -24.75 -0.51
CA LEU A 89 -13.18 -25.25 0.08
C LEU A 89 -14.39 -24.49 -0.49
N ARG A 90 -15.42 -25.25 -0.89
CA ARG A 90 -16.74 -24.74 -1.23
C ARG A 90 -17.79 -25.47 -0.41
N HIS A 91 -18.44 -24.74 0.49
CA HIS A 91 -19.48 -25.26 1.37
C HIS A 91 -20.70 -24.35 1.31
N ASN A 92 -21.88 -24.92 1.08
CA ASN A 92 -23.17 -24.21 0.97
C ASN A 92 -23.08 -22.89 0.18
N PRO A 93 -22.61 -22.89 -1.09
CA PRO A 93 -22.40 -21.66 -1.85
C PRO A 93 -23.70 -20.90 -2.18
N GLU A 94 -24.85 -21.55 -2.00
CA GLU A 94 -26.18 -20.97 -2.20
C GLU A 94 -26.80 -20.38 -0.94
N ALA A 95 -26.08 -20.42 0.19
CA ALA A 95 -26.49 -19.75 1.41
C ALA A 95 -26.80 -18.27 1.18
N ARG A 96 -27.73 -17.73 1.98
CA ARG A 96 -28.05 -16.29 1.97
C ARG A 96 -26.82 -15.42 2.23
N VAL A 97 -25.96 -15.82 3.18
CA VAL A 97 -24.69 -15.14 3.46
C VAL A 97 -23.54 -16.08 3.09
N VAL A 98 -22.57 -15.62 2.31
CA VAL A 98 -21.39 -16.42 1.98
C VAL A 98 -20.14 -15.69 2.42
N VAL A 99 -19.32 -16.32 3.26
CA VAL A 99 -17.98 -15.83 3.57
C VAL A 99 -17.01 -16.33 2.52
N ALA A 100 -16.18 -15.45 1.97
CA ALA A 100 -15.28 -15.81 0.88
C ALA A 100 -13.94 -15.08 0.94
N THR A 101 -12.95 -15.58 0.18
CA THR A 101 -11.79 -14.75 -0.23
C THR A 101 -12.14 -14.08 -1.56
N LEU A 102 -11.84 -12.79 -1.76
CA LEU A 102 -12.31 -12.05 -2.94
C LEU A 102 -11.89 -12.69 -4.27
N GLU A 103 -10.74 -13.36 -4.32
CA GLU A 103 -10.24 -14.05 -5.51
C GLU A 103 -11.22 -15.11 -6.05
N THR A 104 -12.08 -15.69 -5.20
CA THR A 104 -13.10 -16.66 -5.64
C THR A 104 -14.27 -16.00 -6.36
N GLN A 105 -14.48 -14.69 -6.16
CA GLN A 105 -15.54 -13.92 -6.80
C GLN A 105 -15.19 -13.47 -8.20
N ARG A 106 -13.90 -13.48 -8.59
CA ARG A 106 -13.45 -13.14 -9.95
C ARG A 106 -14.15 -13.98 -11.02
N GLY A 107 -14.32 -15.27 -10.78
CA GLY A 107 -15.05 -16.16 -11.70
C GLY A 107 -16.55 -15.83 -11.78
N ASN A 108 -17.15 -15.43 -10.67
CA ASN A 108 -18.57 -15.02 -10.62
C ASN A 108 -18.77 -13.67 -11.31
N ALA A 109 -17.82 -12.74 -11.17
CA ALA A 109 -17.81 -11.47 -11.88
C ALA A 109 -17.79 -11.66 -13.39
N VAL A 110 -16.93 -12.56 -13.89
CA VAL A 110 -16.89 -12.90 -15.32
C VAL A 110 -18.20 -13.53 -15.82
N LYS A 111 -18.82 -14.39 -15.02
CA LYS A 111 -20.09 -15.03 -15.38
C LYS A 111 -21.33 -14.14 -15.19
N GLY A 112 -21.18 -12.96 -14.59
CA GLY A 112 -22.32 -12.12 -14.22
C GLY A 112 -23.16 -12.66 -13.06
N THR A 113 -22.62 -13.57 -12.24
CA THR A 113 -23.33 -14.24 -11.12
C THR A 113 -22.88 -13.71 -9.75
N LEU A 114 -22.55 -12.42 -9.67
CA LEU A 114 -22.23 -11.76 -8.41
C LEU A 114 -23.50 -11.65 -7.53
N PRO A 115 -23.34 -11.56 -6.19
CA PRO A 115 -24.46 -11.44 -5.25
C PRO A 115 -25.14 -10.07 -5.31
N ASP A 116 -26.31 -9.91 -4.69
CA ASP A 116 -26.96 -8.61 -4.52
C ASP A 116 -26.11 -7.63 -3.70
N LEU A 117 -25.36 -8.14 -2.72
CA LEU A 117 -24.41 -7.37 -1.90
C LEU A 117 -23.03 -8.04 -1.90
N LEU A 118 -22.02 -7.30 -2.36
CA LEU A 118 -20.61 -7.69 -2.26
C LEU A 118 -19.90 -6.80 -1.24
N VAL A 119 -19.46 -7.40 -0.14
CA VAL A 119 -18.68 -6.74 0.90
C VAL A 119 -17.21 -7.08 0.71
N VAL A 120 -16.36 -6.05 0.70
CA VAL A 120 -14.90 -6.18 0.63
C VAL A 120 -14.29 -5.63 1.90
N ASP A 121 -13.98 -6.52 2.84
CA ASP A 121 -13.23 -6.19 4.03
C ASP A 121 -11.74 -6.07 3.71
N GLU A 122 -11.08 -5.13 4.38
CA GLU A 122 -9.69 -4.78 4.14
C GLU A 122 -9.39 -4.42 2.65
N TYR A 123 -10.22 -3.55 2.04
CA TYR A 123 -10.08 -3.18 0.61
C TYR A 123 -8.75 -2.52 0.24
N GLN A 124 -7.91 -2.13 1.21
CA GLN A 124 -6.53 -1.70 0.94
C GLN A 124 -5.69 -2.78 0.26
N LEU A 125 -6.12 -4.04 0.26
CA LEU A 125 -5.53 -5.10 -0.56
C LEU A 125 -5.57 -4.81 -2.06
N LEU A 126 -6.33 -3.81 -2.52
CA LEU A 126 -6.18 -3.24 -3.87
C LEU A 126 -4.73 -2.82 -4.18
N GLY A 127 -3.97 -2.39 -3.17
CA GLY A 127 -2.56 -2.00 -3.31
C GLY A 127 -1.57 -3.15 -3.20
N ASP A 128 -2.02 -4.39 -3.03
CA ASP A 128 -1.15 -5.57 -3.01
C ASP A 128 -0.65 -5.88 -4.44
N SER A 129 0.65 -6.08 -4.62
CA SER A 129 1.25 -6.26 -5.95
C SER A 129 0.85 -7.57 -6.65
N LYS A 130 0.45 -8.60 -5.89
CA LYS A 130 0.06 -9.90 -6.43
C LYS A 130 -1.45 -10.07 -6.47
N ARG A 131 -2.13 -9.66 -5.41
CA ARG A 131 -3.58 -9.87 -5.20
C ARG A 131 -4.42 -8.69 -5.68
N GLY A 132 -3.86 -7.48 -5.66
CA GLY A 132 -4.53 -6.24 -6.05
C GLY A 132 -5.19 -6.29 -7.43
N PRO A 133 -4.56 -6.85 -8.49
CA PRO A 133 -5.19 -6.96 -9.80
C PRO A 133 -6.51 -7.76 -9.79
N ALA A 134 -6.61 -8.81 -8.97
CA ALA A 134 -7.84 -9.58 -8.84
C ALA A 134 -8.94 -8.79 -8.10
N TYR A 135 -8.56 -7.99 -7.10
CA TYR A 135 -9.47 -7.08 -6.39
C TYR A 135 -10.01 -6.00 -7.32
N GLU A 136 -9.10 -5.37 -8.07
CA GLU A 136 -9.41 -4.34 -9.06
C GLU A 136 -10.41 -4.83 -10.10
N VAL A 137 -10.10 -5.95 -10.77
CA VAL A 137 -10.95 -6.49 -11.84
C VAL A 137 -12.31 -6.94 -11.31
N THR A 138 -12.37 -7.58 -10.13
CA THR A 138 -13.65 -8.03 -9.56
C THR A 138 -14.59 -6.86 -9.28
N LEU A 139 -14.06 -5.76 -8.73
CA LEU A 139 -14.82 -4.55 -8.45
C LEU A 139 -15.19 -3.79 -9.74
N ALA A 140 -14.27 -3.69 -10.70
CA ALA A 140 -14.49 -3.07 -12.01
C ALA A 140 -15.62 -3.77 -12.79
N MET A 141 -15.67 -5.10 -12.71
CA MET A 141 -16.68 -5.92 -13.40
C MET A 141 -18.03 -5.97 -12.68
N ALA A 142 -18.10 -5.55 -11.41
CA ALA A 142 -19.36 -5.60 -10.67
C ALA A 142 -20.40 -4.67 -11.35
N PRO A 143 -21.57 -5.19 -11.78
CA PRO A 143 -22.60 -4.38 -12.40
C PRO A 143 -23.28 -3.50 -11.35
N ASN A 144 -23.86 -2.36 -11.77
CA ASN A 144 -24.44 -1.38 -10.85
C ASN A 144 -25.66 -1.90 -10.06
N SER A 145 -26.23 -3.04 -10.45
CA SER A 145 -27.23 -3.78 -9.67
C SER A 145 -26.66 -4.42 -8.40
N VAL A 146 -25.36 -4.72 -8.37
CA VAL A 146 -24.66 -5.24 -7.20
C VAL A 146 -24.30 -4.09 -6.27
N ARG A 147 -24.79 -4.15 -5.03
CA ARG A 147 -24.44 -3.23 -3.96
C ARG A 147 -23.02 -3.50 -3.47
N LEU A 148 -22.22 -2.45 -3.35
CA LEU A 148 -20.86 -2.56 -2.83
C LEU A 148 -20.74 -1.97 -1.42
N LEU A 149 -20.09 -2.71 -0.52
CA LEU A 149 -19.63 -2.21 0.78
C LEU A 149 -18.12 -2.49 0.92
N LEU A 150 -17.30 -1.45 0.77
CA LEU A 150 -15.85 -1.54 0.90
C LEU A 150 -15.45 -1.03 2.29
N MET A 151 -14.72 -1.82 3.08
CA MET A 151 -14.35 -1.46 4.45
C MET A 151 -12.82 -1.49 4.66
N SER A 152 -12.26 -0.41 5.20
CA SER A 152 -10.83 -0.34 5.58
C SER A 152 -10.58 0.77 6.59
N GLY A 153 -9.51 0.66 7.37
CA GLY A 153 -8.96 1.78 8.17
C GLY A 153 -7.58 2.23 7.75
N SER A 154 -7.03 1.64 6.69
CA SER A 154 -5.60 1.69 6.37
C SER A 154 -5.30 2.30 5.00
N VAL A 155 -6.23 3.08 4.44
CA VAL A 155 -6.08 3.74 3.12
C VAL A 155 -5.94 5.25 3.29
N ALA A 156 -4.97 5.86 2.61
CA ALA A 156 -4.71 7.31 2.69
C ALA A 156 -5.61 8.16 1.78
N ASN A 157 -6.15 7.56 0.71
CA ASN A 157 -6.92 8.19 -0.36
C ASN A 157 -8.27 7.48 -0.60
N PRO A 158 -9.13 7.32 0.42
CA PRO A 158 -10.44 6.70 0.24
C PRO A 158 -11.36 7.47 -0.73
N GLU A 159 -11.16 8.78 -0.86
CA GLU A 159 -11.87 9.64 -1.82
C GLU A 159 -11.58 9.24 -3.27
N GLU A 160 -10.34 8.85 -3.60
CA GLU A 160 -9.96 8.40 -4.94
C GLU A 160 -10.65 7.06 -5.29
N VAL A 161 -10.80 6.16 -4.31
CA VAL A 161 -11.54 4.90 -4.48
C VAL A 161 -13.04 5.15 -4.71
N ALA A 162 -13.64 6.03 -3.92
CA ALA A 162 -15.03 6.42 -4.12
C ALA A 162 -15.24 7.13 -5.47
N GLY A 163 -14.31 8.00 -5.87
CA GLY A 163 -14.30 8.67 -7.17
C GLY A 163 -14.21 7.70 -8.34
N TRP A 164 -13.34 6.68 -8.23
CA TRP A 164 -13.24 5.62 -9.23
C TRP A 164 -14.54 4.83 -9.38
N LEU A 165 -15.18 4.42 -8.28
CA LEU A 165 -16.46 3.72 -8.39
C LEU A 165 -17.56 4.61 -9.00
N ARG A 166 -17.57 5.92 -8.66
CA ARG A 166 -18.50 6.90 -9.25
C ARG A 166 -18.30 7.12 -10.74
N SER A 167 -17.05 7.10 -11.24
CA SER A 167 -16.77 7.22 -12.68
C SER A 167 -17.38 6.08 -13.50
N GLN A 168 -17.81 5.00 -12.84
CA GLN A 168 -18.49 3.85 -13.45
C GLN A 168 -20.02 3.96 -13.43
N GLY A 169 -20.54 5.14 -13.06
CA GLY A 169 -21.97 5.41 -12.95
C GLY A 169 -22.62 4.89 -11.66
N ARG A 170 -21.83 4.60 -10.61
CA ARG A 170 -22.34 4.13 -9.32
C ARG A 170 -22.66 5.31 -8.39
N GLY A 171 -23.75 5.19 -7.64
CA GLY A 171 -24.04 6.07 -6.50
C GLY A 171 -23.25 5.62 -5.28
N VAL A 172 -22.18 6.34 -4.93
CA VAL A 172 -21.24 5.94 -3.86
C VAL A 172 -21.19 7.00 -2.77
N ALA A 173 -21.43 6.59 -1.53
CA ALA A 173 -21.19 7.39 -0.33
C ALA A 173 -19.84 7.02 0.31
N LEU A 174 -19.09 8.03 0.72
CA LEU A 174 -17.89 7.86 1.54
C LEU A 174 -18.26 8.18 2.99
N VAL A 175 -18.13 7.19 3.87
CA VAL A 175 -18.34 7.35 5.31
C VAL A 175 -16.99 7.19 6.00
N SER A 176 -16.53 8.25 6.67
CA SER A 176 -15.20 8.28 7.28
C SER A 176 -15.27 8.60 8.76
N GLU A 177 -14.67 7.74 9.59
CA GLU A 177 -14.37 7.99 11.00
C GLU A 177 -12.86 8.03 11.15
N LYS A 178 -12.32 9.10 11.76
CA LYS A 178 -10.87 9.26 11.93
C LYS A 178 -10.44 9.01 13.37
N ARG A 179 -11.36 9.11 14.34
CA ARG A 179 -11.05 8.94 15.75
C ARG A 179 -11.08 7.46 16.09
N ARG A 180 -9.96 6.99 16.65
CA ARG A 180 -9.89 5.66 17.24
C ARG A 180 -10.70 5.63 18.54
N PRO A 181 -11.47 4.56 18.82
CA PRO A 181 -12.21 4.45 20.08
C PRO A 181 -11.33 4.48 21.32
N VAL A 182 -10.11 3.93 21.23
CA VAL A 182 -9.11 3.92 22.29
C VAL A 182 -7.83 4.55 21.72
N PRO A 183 -7.37 5.72 22.20
CA PRO A 183 -6.15 6.36 21.72
C PRO A 183 -4.90 5.52 22.02
N LEU A 184 -3.82 5.77 21.28
CA LEU A 184 -2.55 5.07 21.43
C LEU A 184 -1.44 5.97 21.94
N ASP A 185 -0.63 5.44 22.86
CA ASP A 185 0.63 6.03 23.31
C ASP A 185 1.83 5.12 23.06
N GLU A 186 3.02 5.70 22.94
CA GLU A 186 4.29 4.99 22.86
C GLU A 186 4.90 4.79 24.25
N VAL A 187 5.41 3.59 24.52
CA VAL A 187 6.20 3.29 25.71
C VAL A 187 7.54 2.69 25.31
N PHE A 188 8.62 3.38 25.64
CA PHE A 188 9.98 2.96 25.33
C PHE A 188 10.48 1.89 26.31
N ALA A 189 11.07 0.82 25.76
CA ALA A 189 11.59 -0.31 26.52
C ALA A 189 12.64 0.11 27.56
N GLU A 190 13.47 1.11 27.24
CA GLU A 190 14.48 1.66 28.13
C GLU A 190 13.86 2.21 29.42
N THR A 191 12.68 2.82 29.33
CA THR A 191 11.95 3.34 30.50
C THR A 191 11.46 2.20 31.39
N LEU A 192 10.95 1.13 30.79
CA LEU A 192 10.46 -0.04 31.51
C LEU A 192 11.59 -0.82 32.20
N LEU A 193 12.74 -0.92 31.53
CA LEU A 193 13.89 -1.70 32.01
C LEU A 193 14.75 -0.97 33.05
N LYS A 194 14.54 0.33 33.28
CA LYS A 194 15.23 1.09 34.35
C LYS A 194 14.83 0.64 35.76
N SER A 195 13.62 0.12 35.92
CA SER A 195 13.14 -0.32 37.23
C SER A 195 13.78 -1.66 37.62
N PRO A 196 14.53 -1.74 38.74
CA PRO A 196 15.21 -2.98 39.14
C PRO A 196 14.20 -4.12 39.37
N PHE A 197 14.53 -5.29 38.82
CA PHE A 197 13.79 -6.52 39.09
C PHE A 197 14.09 -6.99 40.51
N HIS A 198 13.06 -6.99 41.38
CA HIS A 198 13.12 -7.61 42.69
C HIS A 198 12.50 -9.01 42.57
N GLY A 199 13.29 -10.07 42.72
CA GLY A 199 12.84 -11.46 42.62
C GLY A 199 13.71 -12.34 41.71
N ARG A 200 13.12 -13.40 41.16
CA ARG A 200 13.80 -14.37 40.28
C ARG A 200 14.45 -13.66 39.09
N LYS A 201 15.73 -13.97 38.83
CA LYS A 201 16.47 -13.46 37.67
C LYS A 201 15.82 -13.97 36.37
N ILE A 202 15.20 -13.06 35.63
CA ILE A 202 14.59 -13.35 34.33
C ILE A 202 15.67 -13.34 33.24
N ARG A 203 15.74 -14.41 32.46
CA ARG A 203 16.65 -14.56 31.32
C ARG A 203 15.97 -14.10 30.02
N GLY A 204 16.78 -13.81 29.01
CA GLY A 204 16.30 -13.34 27.70
C GLY A 204 16.03 -11.83 27.64
N HIS A 205 16.06 -11.26 26.44
CA HIS A 205 15.72 -9.84 26.22
C HIS A 205 14.21 -9.61 26.29
N TRP A 206 13.45 -10.40 25.52
CA TRP A 206 11.99 -10.25 25.43
C TRP A 206 11.26 -10.58 26.73
N PRO A 207 11.58 -11.68 27.46
CA PRO A 207 10.92 -11.94 28.74
C PRO A 207 11.14 -10.84 29.78
N ARG A 208 12.35 -10.24 29.84
CA ARG A 208 12.60 -9.08 30.71
C ARG A 208 11.74 -7.88 30.33
N LEU A 209 11.64 -7.56 29.04
CA LEU A 209 10.81 -6.44 28.60
C LEU A 209 9.32 -6.69 28.89
N VAL A 210 8.80 -7.87 28.54
CA VAL A 210 7.40 -8.24 28.76
C VAL A 210 7.08 -8.26 30.25
N ALA A 211 7.93 -8.83 31.11
CA ALA A 211 7.72 -8.83 32.55
C ALA A 211 7.72 -7.41 33.14
N ALA A 212 8.61 -6.52 32.66
CA ALA A 212 8.64 -5.13 33.10
C ALA A 212 7.36 -4.37 32.68
N ALA A 213 6.89 -4.61 31.45
CA ALA A 213 5.63 -4.05 30.95
C ALA A 213 4.42 -4.53 31.76
N LEU A 214 4.33 -5.84 32.05
CA LEU A 214 3.25 -6.41 32.86
C LEU A 214 3.21 -5.81 34.27
N ARG A 215 4.37 -5.67 34.94
CA ARG A 215 4.46 -5.01 36.26
C ARG A 215 4.06 -3.55 36.23
N SER A 216 4.29 -2.87 35.11
CA SER A 216 3.92 -1.47 34.91
C SER A 216 2.44 -1.30 34.54
N GLY A 217 1.62 -2.35 34.65
CA GLY A 217 0.21 -2.31 34.35
C GLY A 217 -0.12 -2.30 32.85
N LEU A 218 0.84 -2.59 31.97
CA LEU A 218 0.64 -2.56 30.51
C LEU A 218 0.04 -3.86 29.96
N GLY A 219 -0.27 -4.85 30.81
CA GLY A 219 -0.90 -6.10 30.41
C GLY A 219 -2.42 -5.98 30.15
N PRO A 220 -3.00 -6.87 29.32
CA PRO A 220 -2.36 -7.93 28.55
C PRO A 220 -1.63 -7.42 27.29
N ILE A 221 -0.66 -8.20 26.80
CA ILE A 221 0.27 -7.79 25.72
C ILE A 221 0.19 -8.74 24.52
N LEU A 222 -0.05 -8.18 23.34
CA LEU A 222 0.04 -8.88 22.06
C LEU A 222 1.42 -8.64 21.44
N VAL A 223 2.20 -9.70 21.29
CA VAL A 223 3.55 -9.67 20.72
C VAL A 223 3.51 -10.20 19.30
N PHE A 224 4.05 -9.45 18.33
CA PHE A 224 4.15 -9.91 16.95
C PHE A 224 5.58 -10.37 16.62
N ALA A 225 5.70 -11.65 16.26
CA ALA A 225 6.94 -12.31 15.86
C ALA A 225 6.91 -12.69 14.37
N PRO A 226 8.06 -12.75 13.68
CA PRO A 226 8.11 -12.81 12.21
C PRO A 226 7.75 -14.18 11.60
N ARG A 227 7.82 -15.27 12.37
CA ARG A 227 7.58 -16.65 11.87
C ARG A 227 6.83 -17.47 12.91
N ARG A 228 6.15 -18.53 12.46
CA ARG A 228 5.40 -19.47 13.32
C ARG A 228 6.28 -20.05 14.42
N LYS A 229 7.41 -20.65 14.02
CA LYS A 229 8.39 -21.21 14.96
C LYS A 229 8.92 -20.18 15.96
N ALA A 230 9.24 -18.96 15.51
CA ALA A 230 9.69 -17.90 16.39
C ALA A 230 8.61 -17.43 17.38
N ALA A 231 7.33 -17.43 16.95
CA ALA A 231 6.21 -17.12 17.83
C ALA A 231 6.01 -18.20 18.90
N GLU A 232 6.10 -19.47 18.52
CA GLU A 232 6.04 -20.62 19.44
C GLU A 232 7.22 -20.59 20.43
N GLU A 233 8.46 -20.50 19.94
CA GLU A 233 9.69 -20.44 20.76
C GLU A 233 9.63 -19.28 21.76
N LEU A 234 9.21 -18.09 21.33
CA LEU A 234 9.07 -16.94 22.20
C LEU A 234 7.94 -17.13 23.24
N ALA A 235 6.81 -17.72 22.85
CA ALA A 235 5.74 -18.04 23.81
C ALA A 235 6.20 -19.05 24.87
N TYR A 236 7.01 -20.05 24.48
CA TYR A 236 7.62 -20.98 25.41
C TYR A 236 8.61 -20.31 26.36
N GLU A 237 9.50 -19.47 25.83
CA GLU A 237 10.46 -18.69 26.63
C GLU A 237 9.71 -17.82 27.66
N LEU A 238 8.66 -17.12 27.22
CA LEU A 238 7.81 -16.30 28.08
C LEU A 238 7.10 -17.14 29.15
N GLY A 239 6.54 -18.29 28.80
CA GLY A 239 5.90 -19.18 29.77
C GLY A 239 6.86 -19.69 30.86
N GLN A 240 8.14 -19.86 30.54
CA GLN A 240 9.15 -20.33 31.52
C GLN A 240 9.72 -19.22 32.40
N GLU A 241 9.92 -18.03 31.82
CA GLU A 241 10.67 -16.93 32.43
C GLU A 241 9.79 -15.87 33.11
N LEU A 242 8.51 -15.75 32.72
CA LEU A 242 7.59 -14.82 33.38
C LEU A 242 7.29 -15.25 34.83
N PRO A 243 7.04 -14.29 35.74
CA PRO A 243 6.65 -14.60 37.12
C PRO A 243 5.43 -15.53 37.18
N GLU A 244 5.39 -16.39 38.20
CA GLU A 244 4.24 -17.26 38.40
C GLU A 244 2.98 -16.44 38.68
N VAL A 245 1.89 -16.88 38.07
CA VAL A 245 0.55 -16.29 38.19
C VAL A 245 -0.43 -17.39 38.55
N GLU A 246 -1.58 -17.01 39.09
CA GLU A 246 -2.68 -17.94 39.33
C GLU A 246 -2.99 -18.71 38.04
N ALA A 247 -2.90 -20.03 38.14
CA ALA A 247 -3.00 -20.91 37.00
C ALA A 247 -4.40 -20.80 36.38
N LEU A 248 -4.46 -20.65 35.06
CA LEU A 248 -5.73 -20.65 34.35
C LEU A 248 -6.35 -22.06 34.40
N GLU A 249 -7.54 -22.15 34.98
CA GLU A 249 -8.34 -23.38 34.95
C GLU A 249 -8.92 -23.60 33.56
N LEU A 250 -8.42 -24.65 32.90
CA LEU A 250 -8.93 -25.09 31.59
C LEU A 250 -9.92 -26.23 31.78
N THR A 251 -11.04 -26.17 31.06
CA THR A 251 -12.01 -27.28 31.00
C THR A 251 -11.36 -28.52 30.37
N SER A 252 -11.94 -29.70 30.62
CA SER A 252 -11.46 -30.95 29.99
C SER A 252 -11.47 -30.88 28.46
N GLU A 253 -12.47 -30.20 27.89
CA GLU A 253 -12.59 -29.98 26.45
C GLU A 253 -11.49 -29.03 25.94
N GLN A 254 -11.27 -27.90 26.61
CA GLN A 254 -10.20 -26.95 26.25
C GLN A 254 -8.82 -27.60 26.32
N LYS A 255 -8.55 -28.42 27.34
CA LYS A 255 -7.30 -29.19 27.46
C LYS A 255 -7.12 -30.15 26.29
N LYS A 256 -8.19 -30.83 25.87
CA LYS A 256 -8.18 -31.76 24.74
C LYS A 256 -7.90 -31.04 23.42
N ILE A 257 -8.59 -29.91 23.17
CA ILE A 257 -8.41 -29.10 21.95
C ILE A 257 -7.03 -28.47 21.89
N ALA A 258 -6.56 -27.90 22.99
CA ALA A 258 -5.26 -27.23 23.03
C ALA A 258 -4.10 -28.22 22.83
N GLY A 259 -4.23 -29.44 23.36
CA GLY A 259 -3.12 -30.39 23.43
C GLY A 259 -2.16 -30.04 24.57
N LYS A 260 -1.24 -30.97 24.88
CA LYS A 260 -0.36 -30.88 26.07
C LYS A 260 0.49 -29.61 26.12
N GLU A 261 1.06 -29.26 24.97
CA GLU A 261 1.97 -28.14 24.78
C GLU A 261 1.29 -26.79 25.00
N LEU A 262 0.27 -26.47 24.19
CA LEU A 262 -0.48 -25.23 24.32
C LEU A 262 -1.22 -25.14 25.66
N ALA A 263 -1.78 -26.23 26.19
CA ALA A 263 -2.41 -26.24 27.51
C ALA A 263 -1.45 -25.87 28.64
N SER A 264 -0.16 -26.26 28.53
CA SER A 264 0.87 -25.88 29.49
C SER A 264 1.10 -24.36 29.51
N LEU A 265 1.15 -23.74 28.33
CA LEU A 265 1.28 -22.28 28.20
C LEU A 265 0.03 -21.54 28.67
N LEU A 266 -1.15 -22.02 28.27
CA LEU A 266 -2.43 -21.42 28.63
C LEU A 266 -2.65 -21.40 30.14
N ARG A 267 -2.23 -22.44 30.88
CA ARG A 267 -2.24 -22.43 32.36
C ARG A 267 -1.43 -21.28 32.95
N ARG A 268 -0.35 -20.88 32.27
CA ARG A 268 0.49 -19.73 32.64
C ARG A 268 -0.01 -18.42 32.03
N ARG A 269 -1.20 -18.41 31.43
CA ARG A 269 -1.82 -17.26 30.76
C ARG A 269 -1.00 -16.72 29.59
N VAL A 270 -0.20 -17.59 28.96
CA VAL A 270 0.60 -17.29 27.77
C VAL A 270 0.09 -18.15 26.61
N SER A 271 0.11 -17.63 25.38
CA SER A 271 -0.19 -18.41 24.18
C SER A 271 0.60 -17.92 22.99
N TYR A 272 0.71 -18.76 21.96
CA TYR A 272 1.05 -18.33 20.61
C TYR A 272 -0.20 -18.36 19.71
N HIS A 273 -0.18 -17.62 18.59
CA HIS A 273 -1.33 -17.52 17.68
C HIS A 273 -0.88 -17.30 16.22
N HIS A 274 -1.10 -18.28 15.35
CA HIS A 274 -0.72 -18.19 13.94
C HIS A 274 -1.61 -19.06 13.04
N SER A 275 -1.55 -18.83 11.72
CA SER A 275 -2.39 -19.53 10.73
C SER A 275 -2.20 -21.05 10.65
N GLY A 276 -1.14 -21.62 11.23
CA GLY A 276 -0.95 -23.07 11.32
C GLY A 276 -1.72 -23.78 12.44
N LEU A 277 -2.37 -23.04 13.35
CA LEU A 277 -3.20 -23.62 14.40
C LEU A 277 -4.59 -23.99 13.86
N ASP A 278 -5.15 -25.08 14.38
CA ASP A 278 -6.53 -25.46 14.06
C ASP A 278 -7.52 -24.37 14.50
N TYR A 279 -8.67 -24.31 13.84
CA TYR A 279 -9.73 -23.38 14.22
C TYR A 279 -10.12 -23.51 15.69
N MET A 280 -10.32 -24.74 16.19
CA MET A 280 -10.76 -24.94 17.57
C MET A 280 -9.71 -24.45 18.56
N GLN A 281 -8.42 -24.57 18.23
CA GLN A 281 -7.35 -23.99 19.04
C GLN A 281 -7.39 -22.45 18.99
N ARG A 282 -7.46 -21.84 17.80
CA ARG A 282 -7.48 -20.39 17.63
C ARG A 282 -8.75 -19.77 18.20
N ALA A 283 -9.88 -19.97 17.51
CA ALA A 283 -11.14 -19.30 17.81
C ALA A 283 -11.96 -20.00 18.90
N GLY A 284 -11.75 -21.30 19.14
CA GLY A 284 -12.45 -22.03 20.20
C GLY A 284 -11.80 -21.89 21.59
N VAL A 285 -10.48 -21.64 21.65
CA VAL A 285 -9.74 -21.57 22.93
C VAL A 285 -8.97 -20.26 23.08
N ILE A 286 -8.03 -19.94 22.19
CA ILE A 286 -7.11 -18.81 22.39
C ILE A 286 -7.84 -17.47 22.30
N GLU A 287 -8.63 -17.23 21.25
CA GLU A 287 -9.33 -15.95 21.07
C GLU A 287 -10.36 -15.65 22.17
N PRO A 288 -11.22 -16.60 22.61
CA PRO A 288 -12.14 -16.35 23.72
C PRO A 288 -11.40 -16.03 25.02
N LEU A 289 -10.36 -16.81 25.35
CA LEU A 289 -9.54 -16.55 26.55
C LEU A 289 -8.84 -15.18 26.47
N ALA A 290 -8.37 -14.77 25.28
CA ALA A 290 -7.79 -13.45 25.07
C ALA A 290 -8.83 -12.32 25.21
N LYS A 291 -10.00 -12.47 24.57
CA LYS A 291 -11.10 -11.48 24.59
C LYS A 291 -11.65 -11.28 26.00
N ASN A 292 -11.72 -12.35 26.79
CA ASN A 292 -12.15 -12.33 28.20
C ASN A 292 -11.05 -11.86 29.17
N GLY A 293 -9.87 -11.46 28.67
CA GLY A 293 -8.77 -10.97 29.50
C GLY A 293 -8.12 -12.04 30.38
N GLN A 294 -8.31 -13.33 30.07
CA GLN A 294 -7.76 -14.44 30.84
C GLN A 294 -6.29 -14.72 30.50
N LEU A 295 -5.82 -14.28 29.33
CA LEU A 295 -4.43 -14.36 28.91
C LEU A 295 -3.68 -13.05 29.19
N GLN A 296 -2.45 -13.15 29.70
CA GLN A 296 -1.55 -12.02 29.91
C GLN A 296 -0.72 -11.69 28.67
N VAL A 297 -0.30 -12.71 27.92
CA VAL A 297 0.53 -12.53 26.73
C VAL A 297 0.10 -13.46 25.62
N VAL A 298 -0.07 -12.92 24.41
CA VAL A 298 -0.24 -13.73 23.21
C VAL A 298 0.82 -13.35 22.19
N VAL A 299 1.55 -14.34 21.67
CA VAL A 299 2.57 -14.16 20.64
C VAL A 299 2.00 -14.55 19.28
N ALA A 300 1.68 -13.57 18.44
CA ALA A 300 1.13 -13.77 17.11
C ALA A 300 2.18 -13.63 16.00
N THR A 301 1.96 -14.27 14.85
CA THR A 301 2.82 -14.02 13.67
C THR A 301 2.50 -12.70 12.99
N THR A 302 3.50 -11.99 12.47
CA THR A 302 3.34 -10.75 11.68
C THR A 302 2.36 -10.90 10.51
N GLY A 303 2.46 -12.00 9.76
CA GLY A 303 1.55 -12.32 8.65
C GLY A 303 0.08 -12.52 9.06
N LEU A 304 -0.21 -12.50 10.37
CA LEU A 304 -1.57 -12.54 10.91
C LEU A 304 -2.00 -11.18 11.48
N GLY A 305 -1.24 -10.08 11.34
CA GLY A 305 -1.64 -8.76 11.87
C GLY A 305 -3.05 -8.31 11.43
N ALA A 306 -3.38 -8.54 10.15
CA ALA A 306 -4.73 -8.36 9.60
C ALA A 306 -5.73 -9.44 10.07
N GLY A 307 -5.24 -10.64 10.40
CA GLY A 307 -6.01 -11.83 10.77
C GLY A 307 -6.32 -12.03 12.27
N VAL A 308 -5.71 -11.26 13.17
CA VAL A 308 -6.01 -11.34 14.61
C VAL A 308 -7.36 -10.67 14.88
N ASN A 309 -8.33 -11.41 15.42
CA ASN A 309 -9.69 -10.93 15.66
C ASN A 309 -9.94 -10.47 17.13
N PHE A 310 -8.89 -10.07 17.84
CA PHE A 310 -8.98 -9.51 19.19
C PHE A 310 -7.98 -8.38 19.39
N SER A 311 -8.21 -7.58 20.43
CA SER A 311 -7.31 -6.51 20.87
C SER A 311 -6.77 -6.83 22.26
N MET A 312 -5.58 -6.32 22.57
CA MET A 312 -4.98 -6.38 23.90
C MET A 312 -4.60 -4.98 24.36
N ARG A 313 -4.29 -4.77 25.65
CA ARG A 313 -3.96 -3.43 26.15
C ARG A 313 -2.73 -2.86 25.47
N SER A 314 -1.70 -3.69 25.29
CA SER A 314 -0.45 -3.28 24.64
C SER A 314 -0.08 -4.17 23.46
N VAL A 315 0.67 -3.60 22.52
CA VAL A 315 1.26 -4.31 21.38
C VAL A 315 2.77 -4.13 21.38
N LEU A 316 3.51 -5.18 21.03
CA LEU A 316 4.95 -5.19 20.80
C LEU A 316 5.24 -5.84 19.46
N VAL A 317 6.08 -5.23 18.62
CA VAL A 317 6.56 -5.83 17.37
C VAL A 317 8.04 -6.15 17.54
N THR A 318 8.40 -7.44 17.49
CA THR A 318 9.76 -7.88 17.82
C THR A 318 10.74 -7.75 16.65
N ASP A 319 10.21 -7.72 15.43
CA ASP A 319 11.00 -7.65 14.20
C ASP A 319 10.24 -6.89 13.11
N ARG A 320 10.97 -6.16 12.28
CA ARG A 320 10.44 -5.43 11.12
C ARG A 320 10.49 -6.26 9.84
N GLU A 321 11.20 -7.38 9.86
CA GLU A 321 11.39 -8.23 8.71
C GLU A 321 10.75 -9.60 8.95
N TYR A 322 10.17 -10.17 7.91
CA TYR A 322 9.69 -11.55 7.93
C TYR A 322 10.10 -12.25 6.65
N ARG A 323 10.28 -13.57 6.71
CA ARG A 323 10.51 -14.38 5.50
C ARG A 323 9.27 -15.18 5.14
N VAL A 324 8.93 -15.16 3.86
CA VAL A 324 8.00 -16.11 3.26
C VAL A 324 8.80 -16.88 2.22
N GLU A 325 8.92 -18.19 2.44
CA GLU A 325 9.80 -19.06 1.65
C GLU A 325 11.26 -18.53 1.67
N GLU A 326 11.86 -18.30 0.50
CA GLU A 326 13.22 -17.78 0.36
C GLU A 326 13.31 -16.24 0.35
N ASN A 327 12.17 -15.54 0.33
CA ASN A 327 12.12 -14.09 0.19
C ASN A 327 12.03 -13.39 1.55
N LEU A 328 12.84 -12.35 1.74
CA LEU A 328 12.80 -11.45 2.88
C LEU A 328 11.91 -10.25 2.57
N PHE A 329 10.89 -10.02 3.40
CA PHE A 329 9.97 -8.90 3.29
C PHE A 329 10.13 -7.99 4.51
N VAL A 330 10.05 -6.68 4.27
CA VAL A 330 9.96 -5.67 5.32
C VAL A 330 8.49 -5.36 5.54
N LEU A 331 8.07 -5.26 6.81
CA LEU A 331 6.74 -4.82 7.19
C LEU A 331 6.44 -3.45 6.59
N ARG A 332 5.35 -3.38 5.83
CA ARG A 332 4.87 -2.12 5.29
C ARG A 332 4.26 -1.27 6.39
N HIS A 333 4.13 0.01 6.10
CA HIS A 333 3.66 0.99 7.08
C HIS A 333 2.17 0.79 7.42
N ASP A 334 1.38 0.31 6.47
CA ASP A 334 -0.03 -0.05 6.65
C ASP A 334 -0.20 -1.33 7.47
N GLU A 335 0.72 -2.29 7.35
CA GLU A 335 0.72 -3.50 8.18
C GLU A 335 1.01 -3.15 9.64
N LEU A 336 2.01 -2.29 9.88
CA LEU A 336 2.29 -1.75 11.21
C LEU A 336 1.08 -1.00 11.79
N LEU A 337 0.39 -0.21 10.96
CA LEU A 337 -0.84 0.48 11.38
C LEU A 337 -1.93 -0.50 11.83
N GLN A 338 -2.11 -1.62 11.12
CA GLN A 338 -3.04 -2.67 11.52
C GLN A 338 -2.62 -3.38 12.80
N MET A 339 -1.33 -3.68 12.95
CA MET A 339 -0.77 -4.37 14.13
C MET A 339 -0.91 -3.50 15.39
N PHE A 340 -0.48 -2.23 15.33
CA PHE A 340 -0.72 -1.27 16.41
C PHE A 340 -2.22 -0.98 16.61
N GLY A 341 -3.02 -1.15 15.56
CA GLY A 341 -4.49 -1.22 15.58
C GLY A 341 -5.09 -2.20 16.58
N ARG A 342 -4.31 -3.16 17.10
CA ARG A 342 -4.75 -4.15 18.10
C ARG A 342 -4.46 -3.75 19.55
N ALA A 343 -3.80 -2.62 19.80
CA ALA A 343 -3.60 -2.08 21.15
C ALA A 343 -4.84 -1.32 21.68
N GLY A 344 -5.15 -1.44 22.95
CA GLY A 344 -6.34 -0.86 23.55
C GLY A 344 -7.63 -1.64 23.24
N ARG A 345 -8.25 -2.16 24.30
CA ARG A 345 -9.53 -2.87 24.26
C ARG A 345 -10.67 -1.88 24.52
N ARG A 346 -11.53 -1.70 23.53
CA ARG A 346 -12.70 -0.83 23.65
C ARG A 346 -13.58 -1.26 24.83
N GLY A 347 -13.90 -0.32 25.71
CA GLY A 347 -14.73 -0.57 26.90
C GLY A 347 -13.97 -1.12 28.11
N PHE A 348 -12.69 -1.46 27.98
CA PHE A 348 -11.85 -1.95 29.07
C PHE A 348 -10.64 -1.05 29.34
N ASP A 349 -10.04 -0.51 28.28
CA ASP A 349 -8.85 0.34 28.37
C ASP A 349 -9.21 1.78 27.96
N ASP A 350 -8.72 2.74 28.73
CA ASP A 350 -8.76 4.18 28.42
C ASP A 350 -7.72 4.56 27.36
N ARG A 351 -6.58 3.86 27.36
CA ARG A 351 -5.47 4.00 26.42
C ARG A 351 -4.89 2.66 26.04
N GLY A 352 -4.47 2.53 24.77
CA GLY A 352 -3.67 1.44 24.28
C GLY A 352 -2.20 1.84 24.17
N TYR A 353 -1.29 0.88 24.32
CA TYR A 353 0.15 1.17 24.29
C TYR A 353 0.89 0.41 23.21
N VAL A 354 1.82 1.07 22.54
CA VAL A 354 2.81 0.46 21.66
C VAL A 354 4.14 0.45 22.37
N ILE A 355 4.62 -0.76 22.71
CA ILE A 355 5.91 -0.95 23.37
C ILE A 355 6.99 -0.95 22.30
N VAL A 356 7.91 -0.01 22.39
CA VAL A 356 8.98 0.20 21.42
C VAL A 356 10.30 -0.26 22.00
N ALA A 357 10.87 -1.32 21.42
CA ALA A 357 12.23 -1.77 21.71
C ALA A 357 13.25 -1.07 20.80
N PRO A 358 14.54 -0.96 21.22
CA PRO A 358 15.58 -0.34 20.41
C PRO A 358 15.64 -0.93 19.00
N LYS A 359 15.69 -0.07 17.99
CA LYS A 359 15.74 -0.42 16.55
C LYS A 359 14.50 -1.16 16.01
N GLN A 360 13.42 -1.27 16.78
CA GLN A 360 12.17 -1.89 16.34
C GLN A 360 11.16 -0.86 15.83
N ALA A 361 10.01 -1.35 15.34
CA ALA A 361 8.94 -0.52 14.83
C ALA A 361 8.33 0.38 15.91
N ARG A 362 8.07 1.64 15.55
CA ARG A 362 7.41 2.65 16.38
C ARG A 362 6.17 3.22 15.67
N MET A 363 5.30 3.90 16.39
CA MET A 363 4.04 4.42 15.82
C MET A 363 4.27 5.39 14.67
N SER A 364 5.36 6.16 14.67
CA SER A 364 5.68 7.06 13.55
C SER A 364 5.95 6.33 12.23
N ASP A 365 6.25 5.02 12.28
CA ASP A 365 6.44 4.18 11.10
C ASP A 365 5.11 3.65 10.55
N ALA A 366 4.03 3.74 11.33
CA ALA A 366 2.71 3.31 10.90
C ALA A 366 1.99 4.45 10.18
N ARG A 367 1.64 4.23 8.91
CA ARG A 367 0.86 5.18 8.11
C ARG A 367 -0.07 4.46 7.14
N PRO A 368 -1.23 5.06 6.82
CA PRO A 368 -2.13 4.49 5.83
C PRO A 368 -1.45 4.33 4.47
N LEU A 369 -1.84 3.29 3.73
CA LEU A 369 -1.39 3.02 2.37
C LEU A 369 -2.07 3.99 1.41
N LYS A 370 -1.29 4.77 0.66
CA LYS A 370 -1.82 5.46 -0.52
C LYS A 370 -2.00 4.42 -1.62
N LEU A 371 -3.25 4.09 -1.92
CA LEU A 371 -3.58 3.18 -3.00
C LEU A 371 -3.17 3.79 -4.33
N LYS A 372 -2.50 2.97 -5.13
CA LYS A 372 -2.19 3.23 -6.54
C LYS A 372 -2.48 1.96 -7.29
N ARG A 373 -2.77 2.09 -8.57
CA ARG A 373 -2.92 0.94 -9.45
C ARG A 373 -1.67 0.06 -9.40
N SER A 374 -1.87 -1.25 -9.43
CA SER A 374 -0.78 -2.15 -9.78
C SER A 374 -0.32 -1.88 -11.21
N GLU A 375 0.98 -1.97 -11.46
CA GLU A 375 1.51 -1.97 -12.84
C GLU A 375 1.06 -3.23 -13.60
N THR A 376 0.75 -4.29 -12.86
CA THR A 376 0.30 -5.57 -13.42
C THR A 376 -1.19 -5.56 -13.71
N ILE A 377 -1.56 -6.19 -14.84
CA ILE A 377 -2.95 -6.44 -15.24
C ILE A 377 -3.25 -7.91 -15.00
N ASP A 378 -4.46 -8.24 -14.53
CA ASP A 378 -4.97 -9.62 -14.53
C ASP A 378 -5.34 -10.04 -15.97
N TRP A 379 -4.31 -10.27 -16.79
CA TRP A 379 -4.44 -10.72 -18.17
C TRP A 379 -5.30 -11.99 -18.32
N PRO A 380 -5.18 -13.03 -17.46
CA PRO A 380 -6.05 -14.19 -17.54
C PRO A 380 -7.54 -13.81 -17.51
N THR A 381 -7.92 -12.83 -16.70
CA THR A 381 -9.31 -12.39 -16.60
C THR A 381 -9.72 -11.53 -17.79
N VAL A 382 -8.85 -10.62 -18.24
CA VAL A 382 -9.09 -9.84 -19.47
C VAL A 382 -9.32 -10.77 -20.66
N LEU A 383 -8.44 -11.74 -20.88
CA LEU A 383 -8.57 -12.73 -21.95
C LEU A 383 -9.84 -13.57 -21.81
N ARG A 384 -10.26 -13.90 -20.59
CA ARG A 384 -11.50 -14.64 -20.35
C ARG A 384 -12.73 -13.82 -20.71
N VAL A 385 -12.75 -12.53 -20.37
CA VAL A 385 -13.83 -11.61 -20.78
C VAL A 385 -13.90 -11.49 -22.30
N MET A 386 -12.75 -11.36 -22.97
CA MET A 386 -12.68 -11.34 -24.43
C MET A 386 -13.18 -12.65 -25.05
N SER A 387 -12.76 -13.79 -24.50
CA SER A 387 -13.17 -15.11 -24.95
C SER A 387 -14.68 -15.34 -24.80
N ASP A 388 -15.25 -14.90 -23.68
CA ASP A 388 -16.69 -15.01 -23.41
C ASP A 388 -17.54 -14.06 -24.28
N ALA A 389 -17.05 -12.86 -24.58
CA ALA A 389 -17.67 -12.00 -25.57
C ALA A 389 -17.65 -12.66 -26.97
N ARG A 390 -16.51 -13.24 -27.36
CA ARG A 390 -16.39 -13.95 -28.63
C ARG A 390 -17.34 -15.15 -28.73
N SER A 391 -17.51 -15.93 -27.67
CA SER A 391 -18.42 -17.09 -27.67
C SER A 391 -19.89 -16.67 -27.78
N ARG A 392 -20.24 -15.45 -27.35
CA ARG A 392 -21.56 -14.83 -27.51
C ARG A 392 -21.76 -14.11 -28.86
N GLY A 393 -20.75 -14.10 -29.73
CA GLY A 393 -20.78 -13.35 -31.00
C GLY A 393 -20.63 -11.83 -30.83
N GLU A 394 -20.16 -11.37 -29.67
CA GLU A 394 -19.91 -9.96 -29.36
C GLU A 394 -18.47 -9.56 -29.74
N ASP A 395 -18.23 -8.25 -29.86
CA ASP A 395 -16.89 -7.71 -30.09
C ASP A 395 -16.00 -7.89 -28.83
N HIS A 396 -15.15 -8.91 -28.90
CA HIS A 396 -14.19 -9.25 -27.86
C HIS A 396 -13.16 -8.15 -27.57
N LEU A 397 -12.75 -7.35 -28.55
CA LEU A 397 -11.82 -6.24 -28.33
C LEU A 397 -12.52 -5.12 -27.56
N LYS A 398 -13.78 -4.83 -27.91
CA LYS A 398 -14.62 -3.88 -27.16
C LYS A 398 -14.84 -4.33 -25.72
N ALA A 399 -15.08 -5.63 -25.49
CA ALA A 399 -15.22 -6.19 -24.14
C ALA A 399 -13.92 -6.04 -23.31
N GLY A 400 -12.76 -6.30 -23.92
CA GLY A 400 -11.46 -6.07 -23.29
C GLY A 400 -11.23 -4.60 -22.92
N ARG A 401 -11.53 -3.68 -23.85
CA ARG A 401 -11.42 -2.23 -23.61
C ARG A 401 -12.36 -1.74 -22.52
N TRP A 402 -13.61 -2.21 -22.54
CA TRP A 402 -14.59 -1.89 -21.50
C TRP A 402 -14.06 -2.23 -20.11
N LEU A 403 -13.42 -3.39 -19.95
CA LEU A 403 -12.81 -3.76 -18.66
C LEU A 403 -11.62 -2.86 -18.34
N ALA A 404 -10.73 -2.61 -19.30
CA ALA A 404 -9.55 -1.76 -19.10
C ALA A 404 -9.90 -0.32 -18.69
N GLU A 405 -10.97 0.26 -19.26
CA GLU A 405 -11.47 1.59 -18.91
C GLU A 405 -12.07 1.66 -17.50
N ARG A 406 -12.43 0.50 -16.94
CA ARG A 406 -13.00 0.37 -15.60
C ARG A 406 -11.97 0.01 -14.52
N LEU A 407 -10.71 -0.15 -14.86
CA LEU A 407 -9.66 -0.42 -13.86
C LEU A 407 -9.41 0.82 -12.98
N PHE A 408 -8.84 0.62 -11.79
CA PHE A 408 -8.55 1.67 -10.82
C PHE A 408 -7.33 2.48 -11.29
N SER A 409 -7.56 3.41 -12.21
CA SER A 409 -6.50 4.20 -12.85
C SER A 409 -6.92 5.66 -13.04
N GLU A 410 -5.96 6.58 -12.89
CA GLU A 410 -6.11 7.97 -13.34
C GLU A 410 -6.05 8.06 -14.88
N ASP A 411 -5.22 7.23 -15.51
CA ASP A 411 -5.02 7.17 -16.96
C ASP A 411 -5.67 5.94 -17.60
N ARG A 412 -6.16 6.04 -18.84
CA ARG A 412 -6.71 4.89 -19.57
C ARG A 412 -5.65 3.80 -19.75
N VAL A 413 -5.98 2.58 -19.30
CA VAL A 413 -5.11 1.42 -19.48
C VAL A 413 -5.14 0.99 -20.94
N LYS A 414 -4.03 1.21 -21.66
CA LYS A 414 -3.88 0.80 -23.05
C LYS A 414 -3.52 -0.69 -23.11
N LEU A 415 -4.38 -1.50 -23.71
CA LEU A 415 -4.15 -2.94 -23.87
C LEU A 415 -3.21 -3.30 -25.04
N GLY A 416 -2.81 -2.32 -25.86
CA GLY A 416 -1.81 -2.53 -26.92
C GLY A 416 -2.26 -3.45 -28.07
N PHE A 417 -3.59 -3.60 -28.28
CA PHE A 417 -4.13 -4.49 -29.32
C PHE A 417 -3.65 -4.14 -30.74
N ARG A 418 -3.43 -2.86 -31.06
CA ARG A 418 -2.93 -2.41 -32.37
C ARG A 418 -1.45 -2.73 -32.61
N ASP A 419 -0.58 -2.34 -31.69
CA ASP A 419 0.88 -2.52 -31.83
C ASP A 419 1.26 -3.99 -31.99
N SER A 420 0.46 -4.89 -31.40
CA SER A 420 0.66 -6.34 -31.51
C SER A 420 0.14 -6.92 -32.82
N LEU A 421 -0.97 -6.40 -33.37
CA LEU A 421 -1.58 -6.91 -34.61
C LEU A 421 -0.82 -6.51 -35.87
N GLU A 422 -0.21 -5.33 -35.92
CA GLU A 422 0.64 -4.93 -37.05
C GLU A 422 1.88 -5.83 -37.20
N GLY A 423 2.47 -6.28 -36.08
CA GLY A 423 3.56 -7.24 -36.07
C GLY A 423 3.14 -8.69 -36.33
N PHE A 424 1.97 -9.11 -35.83
CA PHE A 424 1.47 -10.49 -36.00
C PHE A 424 0.85 -10.74 -37.38
N SER A 425 0.17 -9.74 -37.97
CA SER A 425 -0.46 -9.82 -39.29
C SER A 425 0.59 -9.93 -40.41
N ALA A 426 1.78 -9.36 -40.23
CA ALA A 426 2.88 -9.49 -41.17
C ALA A 426 3.44 -10.92 -41.25
N TYR A 427 3.20 -11.74 -40.21
CA TYR A 427 3.79 -13.07 -40.07
C TYR A 427 2.90 -14.21 -40.59
N TRP A 428 1.58 -14.00 -40.78
CA TRP A 428 0.65 -15.13 -40.93
C TRP A 428 -0.34 -15.16 -42.10
N LYS A 429 -0.54 -14.15 -42.96
CA LYS A 429 -1.39 -14.35 -44.16
C LYS A 429 -0.98 -13.58 -45.43
N GLY A 430 -1.01 -14.33 -46.54
CA GLY A 430 -0.93 -13.86 -47.91
C GLY A 430 -2.17 -13.09 -48.37
N GLU A 431 -2.01 -12.43 -49.52
CA GLU A 431 -2.70 -11.21 -49.97
C GLU A 431 -4.23 -11.21 -50.11
N LYS A 432 -4.97 -12.29 -49.81
CA LYS A 432 -6.39 -12.40 -50.18
C LYS A 432 -7.43 -12.13 -49.09
N GLU A 433 -7.04 -12.00 -47.81
CA GLU A 433 -7.94 -11.64 -46.70
C GLU A 433 -7.80 -10.18 -46.23
N ARG A 434 -7.01 -9.36 -46.96
CA ARG A 434 -6.80 -7.96 -46.64
C ARG A 434 -8.05 -7.09 -46.80
N GLU A 435 -8.93 -7.41 -47.76
CA GLU A 435 -10.07 -6.55 -48.09
C GLU A 435 -11.26 -6.71 -47.14
N ASP A 436 -11.58 -7.93 -46.69
CA ASP A 436 -12.74 -8.14 -45.80
C ASP A 436 -12.50 -7.60 -44.37
N ALA A 437 -11.26 -7.72 -43.85
CA ALA A 437 -10.89 -7.24 -42.52
C ALA A 437 -10.75 -5.70 -42.41
N LEU A 438 -10.62 -5.00 -43.55
CA LEU A 438 -10.53 -3.54 -43.60
C LEU A 438 -11.89 -2.86 -43.43
N SER A 439 -13.01 -3.56 -43.69
CA SER A 439 -14.35 -2.97 -43.63
C SER A 439 -14.95 -2.92 -42.22
N GLU A 440 -14.64 -3.88 -41.34
CA GLU A 440 -15.21 -3.97 -39.98
C GLU A 440 -14.40 -3.23 -38.89
N SER A 441 -13.22 -2.68 -39.21
CA SER A 441 -12.31 -2.07 -38.22
C SER A 441 -12.39 -0.53 -38.10
N LEU A 442 -13.38 0.10 -38.75
CA LEU A 442 -13.58 1.56 -38.77
C LEU A 442 -14.22 2.13 -37.48
N GLY A 443 -13.85 1.61 -36.30
CA GLY A 443 -14.31 2.14 -35.00
C GLY A 443 -13.26 2.89 -34.18
N GLU A 444 -12.01 2.99 -34.66
CA GLU A 444 -10.86 3.28 -33.79
C GLU A 444 -10.35 4.72 -33.73
N ARG A 445 -11.06 5.69 -34.31
CA ARG A 445 -10.82 7.12 -34.02
C ARG A 445 -12.10 7.92 -34.16
N ASP A 446 -12.85 8.09 -33.08
CA ASP A 446 -13.81 9.21 -32.99
C ASP A 446 -13.94 9.77 -31.57
N GLN A 447 -12.79 10.19 -31.02
CA GLN A 447 -12.73 11.56 -30.53
C GLN A 447 -11.57 12.23 -31.25
N VAL A 448 -11.87 12.85 -32.39
CA VAL A 448 -10.97 13.83 -32.98
C VAL A 448 -10.99 15.02 -32.03
N ILE A 449 -9.99 15.08 -31.14
CA ILE A 449 -9.76 16.28 -30.33
C ILE A 449 -9.14 17.30 -31.28
N GLU A 450 -9.96 18.21 -31.76
CA GLU A 450 -9.52 19.35 -32.55
C GLU A 450 -9.04 20.45 -31.61
N MET A 451 -7.95 21.11 -31.99
CA MET A 451 -7.47 22.32 -31.33
C MET A 451 -7.37 23.43 -32.36
N ARG A 452 -7.62 24.67 -31.93
CA ARG A 452 -7.27 25.82 -32.76
C ARG A 452 -5.77 26.04 -32.68
N ASN A 453 -5.11 26.07 -33.83
CA ASN A 453 -3.70 26.38 -33.93
C ASN A 453 -3.43 27.87 -33.75
N SER A 454 -2.16 28.27 -33.82
CA SER A 454 -1.72 29.66 -33.64
C SER A 454 -2.32 30.65 -34.64
N VAL A 455 -2.90 30.17 -35.75
CA VAL A 455 -3.61 31.00 -36.75
C VAL A 455 -5.14 30.86 -36.64
N GLY A 456 -5.65 30.24 -35.57
CA GLY A 456 -7.08 30.13 -35.28
C GLY A 456 -7.81 29.06 -36.10
N LEU A 457 -7.10 28.29 -36.91
CA LEU A 457 -7.66 27.19 -37.70
C LEU A 457 -7.77 25.93 -36.84
N TRP A 458 -8.86 25.19 -37.00
CA TRP A 458 -9.03 23.90 -36.37
C TRP A 458 -8.12 22.87 -37.02
N GLU A 459 -7.27 22.23 -36.22
CA GLU A 459 -6.42 21.13 -36.64
C GLU A 459 -6.52 19.96 -35.67
N ARG A 460 -6.24 18.76 -36.16
CA ARG A 460 -6.25 17.55 -35.34
C ARG A 460 -5.09 17.61 -34.34
N ARG A 461 -5.38 17.47 -33.06
CA ARG A 461 -4.34 17.40 -32.02
C ARG A 461 -3.46 16.18 -32.25
N GLY A 462 -2.20 16.42 -32.61
CA GLY A 462 -1.19 15.36 -32.75
C GLY A 462 -0.98 14.58 -31.44
N GLY A 463 -0.54 13.33 -31.54
CA GLY A 463 -0.12 12.54 -30.38
C GLY A 463 1.03 13.22 -29.63
N GLN A 464 1.18 12.91 -28.34
CA GLN A 464 2.34 13.40 -27.58
C GLN A 464 3.63 12.93 -28.25
N SER A 465 4.49 13.88 -28.63
CA SER A 465 5.83 13.61 -29.14
C SER A 465 6.85 13.91 -28.05
N GLN A 466 7.95 13.15 -28.04
CA GLN A 466 9.10 13.50 -27.23
C GLN A 466 9.85 14.66 -27.90
N ALA A 467 10.16 15.70 -27.15
CA ALA A 467 10.95 16.84 -27.60
C ALA A 467 12.12 17.08 -26.64
N SER A 468 13.23 17.58 -27.18
CA SER A 468 14.36 18.02 -26.35
C SER A 468 13.92 19.19 -25.46
N LEU A 469 14.19 19.10 -24.16
CA LEU A 469 13.85 20.18 -23.21
C LEU A 469 14.55 21.51 -23.58
N GLY A 470 15.69 21.45 -24.28
CA GLY A 470 16.39 22.66 -24.75
C GLY A 470 15.71 23.39 -25.91
N GLU A 471 14.85 22.68 -26.66
CA GLU A 471 14.13 23.21 -27.83
C GLU A 471 12.64 23.47 -27.51
N ALA A 472 12.19 22.99 -26.34
CA ALA A 472 10.81 23.14 -25.90
C ALA A 472 10.51 24.57 -25.44
N TRP A 473 9.31 25.03 -25.76
CA TRP A 473 8.71 26.24 -25.21
C TRP A 473 7.58 25.85 -24.27
N ILE A 474 7.44 26.57 -23.17
CA ILE A 474 6.42 26.35 -22.15
C ILE A 474 5.65 27.66 -21.99
N LEU A 475 4.33 27.54 -21.86
CA LEU A 475 3.46 28.67 -21.60
C LEU A 475 3.49 28.99 -20.09
N GLU A 476 4.13 30.09 -19.70
CA GLU A 476 4.13 30.60 -18.33
C GLU A 476 3.43 31.96 -18.30
N LYS A 477 2.38 32.10 -17.47
CA LYS A 477 1.63 33.37 -17.29
C LYS A 477 1.15 34.02 -18.60
N GLY A 478 0.86 33.21 -19.61
CA GLY A 478 0.36 33.68 -20.91
C GLY A 478 1.43 33.99 -21.95
N GLU A 479 2.72 33.85 -21.61
CA GLU A 479 3.83 34.04 -22.55
C GLU A 479 4.55 32.72 -22.80
N TRP A 480 4.95 32.48 -24.05
CA TRP A 480 5.80 31.36 -24.39
C TRP A 480 7.24 31.68 -24.02
N VAL A 481 7.79 30.91 -23.09
CA VAL A 481 9.18 31.02 -22.64
C VAL A 481 9.93 29.72 -22.92
N ARG A 482 11.24 29.78 -23.10
CA ARG A 482 12.04 28.56 -23.30
C ARG A 482 11.98 27.71 -22.05
N ALA A 483 11.78 26.41 -22.20
CA ALA A 483 11.60 25.52 -21.07
C ALA A 483 12.76 25.60 -20.08
N LEU A 484 14.01 25.74 -20.53
CA LEU A 484 15.18 25.80 -19.63
C LEU A 484 15.36 27.14 -18.90
N THR A 485 14.55 28.17 -19.15
CA THR A 485 14.64 29.44 -18.39
C THR A 485 13.86 29.40 -17.09
N LEU A 486 13.01 28.39 -16.87
CA LEU A 486 12.21 28.25 -15.66
C LEU A 486 12.89 27.35 -14.62
N PRO A 487 12.79 27.67 -13.31
CA PRO A 487 13.44 26.88 -12.26
C PRO A 487 12.99 25.42 -12.22
N GLU A 488 11.69 25.18 -12.37
CA GLU A 488 11.09 23.86 -12.19
C GLU A 488 11.54 22.87 -13.26
N THR A 489 11.54 23.30 -14.51
CA THR A 489 11.96 22.53 -15.68
C THR A 489 13.48 22.45 -15.76
N LEU A 490 14.18 23.55 -15.48
CA LEU A 490 15.63 23.55 -15.39
C LEU A 490 16.08 22.52 -14.35
N SER A 491 15.39 22.36 -13.21
CA SER A 491 15.68 21.38 -12.14
C SER A 491 15.70 19.90 -12.59
N LYS A 492 15.09 19.59 -13.73
CA LYS A 492 15.05 18.22 -14.30
C LYS A 492 16.33 17.83 -15.04
N VAL A 493 17.18 18.79 -15.41
CA VAL A 493 18.50 18.53 -16.00
C VAL A 493 19.40 17.81 -14.98
N LYS A 494 20.01 16.68 -15.35
CA LYS A 494 20.78 15.85 -14.39
C LYS A 494 22.21 16.33 -14.15
N VAL A 495 22.66 17.37 -14.85
CA VAL A 495 24.03 17.89 -14.78
C VAL A 495 24.08 19.21 -13.99
N GLY A 496 24.98 19.28 -13.01
CA GLY A 496 25.16 20.46 -12.15
C GLY A 496 24.02 20.66 -11.16
N ASN A 497 24.18 21.63 -10.24
CA ASN A 497 23.12 22.02 -9.30
C ASN A 497 22.38 23.25 -9.82
N PRO A 498 21.04 23.35 -9.71
CA PRO A 498 20.33 24.58 -10.05
C PRO A 498 20.87 25.76 -9.26
N CYS A 499 21.16 26.85 -9.95
CA CYS A 499 21.61 28.10 -9.35
C CYS A 499 20.80 29.27 -9.90
N ARG A 500 20.81 30.37 -9.14
CA ARG A 500 20.20 31.63 -9.53
C ARG A 500 21.27 32.72 -9.46
N PHE A 501 21.42 33.48 -10.53
CA PHE A 501 22.39 34.57 -10.65
C PHE A 501 21.75 35.79 -11.35
N GLY A 502 22.46 36.92 -11.38
CA GLY A 502 21.93 38.18 -11.90
C GLY A 502 21.20 39.07 -10.87
N LYS A 503 20.55 40.14 -11.34
CA LYS A 503 19.92 41.17 -10.49
C LYS A 503 18.63 40.64 -9.86
N ARG A 504 18.34 41.06 -8.62
CA ARG A 504 17.16 40.63 -7.82
C ARG A 504 15.81 40.82 -8.53
N LYS A 505 15.70 41.83 -9.41
CA LYS A 505 14.48 42.13 -10.19
C LYS A 505 14.31 41.28 -11.45
N ASN A 506 15.38 40.66 -11.96
CA ASN A 506 15.33 39.82 -13.16
C ASN A 506 16.28 38.62 -12.99
N PRO A 507 15.87 37.61 -12.21
CA PRO A 507 16.73 36.48 -11.89
C PRO A 507 16.95 35.60 -13.12
N ILE A 508 18.21 35.26 -13.39
CA ILE A 508 18.58 34.27 -14.40
C ILE A 508 18.82 32.94 -13.67
N TYR A 509 18.27 31.86 -14.22
CA TYR A 509 18.44 30.52 -13.68
C TYR A 509 19.44 29.75 -14.54
N GLY A 510 20.33 29.02 -13.89
CA GLY A 510 21.34 28.20 -14.55
C GLY A 510 21.72 26.98 -13.74
N ARG A 511 22.83 26.36 -14.14
CA ARG A 511 23.38 25.17 -13.49
C ARG A 511 24.82 25.42 -13.12
N GLU A 512 25.15 25.19 -11.86
CA GLU A 512 26.50 25.32 -11.33
C GLU A 512 27.18 23.93 -11.30
N ILE A 513 28.33 23.81 -11.95
CA ILE A 513 29.09 22.56 -12.10
C ILE A 513 30.41 22.69 -11.34
N PRO A 514 30.76 21.73 -10.45
CA PRO A 514 32.05 21.76 -9.77
C PRO A 514 33.18 21.40 -10.74
N VAL A 515 34.22 22.24 -10.78
CA VAL A 515 35.33 22.16 -11.74
C VAL A 515 36.61 21.66 -11.07
N GLY A 516 36.94 22.21 -9.91
CA GLY A 516 38.19 21.92 -9.21
C GLY A 516 38.22 22.41 -7.77
N VAL A 517 39.29 22.07 -7.05
CA VAL A 517 39.57 22.49 -5.68
C VAL A 517 40.91 23.24 -5.65
N TYR A 518 41.01 24.31 -4.87
CA TYR A 518 42.25 25.07 -4.69
C TYR A 518 43.28 24.32 -3.84
N ASP A 519 44.57 24.48 -4.15
CA ASP A 519 45.70 23.74 -3.54
C ASP A 519 46.10 24.29 -2.14
N SER A 520 45.90 25.59 -1.87
CA SER A 520 46.17 26.25 -0.58
C SER A 520 45.20 27.42 -0.30
N GLU A 521 45.06 27.82 0.96
CA GLU A 521 44.09 28.86 1.40
C GLU A 521 44.47 30.30 0.99
N ASP A 522 45.76 30.61 0.84
CA ASP A 522 46.22 32.01 0.77
C ASP A 522 46.46 32.57 -0.63
N GLU A 523 46.55 31.75 -1.69
CA GLU A 523 46.93 32.29 -3.02
C GLU A 523 45.92 32.07 -4.16
N LYS A 524 44.92 31.17 -4.07
CA LYS A 524 43.93 30.88 -5.15
C LYS A 524 44.53 30.79 -6.59
N GLU A 525 45.83 30.57 -6.73
CA GLU A 525 46.51 30.62 -8.02
C GLU A 525 46.40 29.29 -8.77
N LYS A 526 46.32 28.17 -8.05
CA LYS A 526 46.33 26.81 -8.62
C LYS A 526 45.07 26.04 -8.27
N VAL A 527 44.44 25.47 -9.30
CA VAL A 527 43.21 24.68 -9.24
C VAL A 527 43.50 23.24 -9.63
N ILE A 528 43.17 22.32 -8.74
CA ILE A 528 43.20 20.87 -8.97
C ILE A 528 41.84 20.46 -9.53
N LEU A 529 41.77 20.08 -10.80
CA LEU A 529 40.51 19.65 -11.42
C LEU A 529 40.00 18.36 -10.78
N ILE A 530 38.71 18.33 -10.43
CA ILE A 530 38.09 17.15 -9.82
C ILE A 530 38.00 15.99 -10.81
N LYS A 531 38.01 14.76 -10.29
CA LYS A 531 38.03 13.53 -11.10
C LYS A 531 36.88 13.45 -12.11
N SER A 532 35.66 13.83 -11.69
CA SER A 532 34.46 13.82 -12.54
C SER A 532 34.57 14.81 -13.70
N PHE A 533 35.04 16.04 -13.44
CA PHE A 533 35.25 17.07 -14.45
C PHE A 533 36.35 16.67 -15.45
N ARG A 534 37.48 16.13 -14.96
CA ARG A 534 38.57 15.64 -15.83
C ARG A 534 38.13 14.52 -16.77
N LYS A 535 37.23 13.64 -16.31
CA LYS A 535 36.69 12.57 -17.16
C LYS A 535 35.91 13.16 -18.34
N LYS A 536 34.98 14.07 -18.07
CA LYS A 536 34.18 14.77 -19.10
C LYS A 536 35.05 15.60 -20.04
N LEU A 537 36.08 16.28 -19.52
CA LEU A 537 37.03 17.05 -20.33
C LEU A 537 37.83 16.19 -21.31
N ARG A 538 38.23 14.98 -20.90
CA ARG A 538 38.90 14.03 -21.82
C ARG A 538 37.96 13.53 -22.91
N GLU A 539 36.69 13.31 -22.59
CA GLU A 539 35.66 12.93 -23.56
C GLU A 539 35.43 14.08 -24.56
N ALA A 540 35.29 15.32 -24.09
CA ALA A 540 35.06 16.51 -24.93
C ALA A 540 36.23 16.82 -25.89
N VAL A 541 37.46 16.40 -25.57
CA VAL A 541 38.67 16.67 -26.36
C VAL A 541 39.12 15.42 -27.14
N LYS A 542 38.36 14.31 -27.09
CA LYS A 542 38.72 13.01 -27.68
C LYS A 542 39.02 13.09 -29.18
N GLU A 543 38.26 13.90 -29.92
CA GLU A 543 38.35 14.06 -31.38
C GLU A 543 39.39 15.11 -31.80
N LYS A 544 40.03 15.82 -30.86
CA LYS A 544 41.05 16.82 -31.18
C LYS A 544 42.42 16.18 -31.44
N PRO A 545 43.32 16.84 -32.20
CA PRO A 545 44.68 16.38 -32.44
C PRO A 545 45.45 15.99 -31.15
N ALA A 546 46.34 15.01 -31.25
CA ALA A 546 47.07 14.45 -30.09
C ALA A 546 47.87 15.49 -29.29
N LYS A 547 48.39 16.54 -29.96
CA LYS A 547 49.06 17.68 -29.30
C LYS A 547 48.13 18.44 -28.35
N ILE A 548 46.87 18.65 -28.74
CA ILE A 548 45.85 19.31 -27.92
C ILE A 548 45.41 18.38 -26.79
N ARG A 549 45.18 17.09 -27.06
CA ARG A 549 44.83 16.12 -25.99
C ARG A 549 45.86 16.06 -24.86
N LYS A 550 47.15 16.20 -25.17
CA LYS A 550 48.22 16.25 -24.15
C LYS A 550 48.14 17.47 -23.25
N SER A 551 47.74 18.66 -23.74
CA SER A 551 47.62 19.86 -22.90
C SER A 551 46.49 19.74 -21.85
N PHE A 552 45.39 19.06 -22.20
CA PHE A 552 44.25 18.82 -21.30
C PHE A 552 44.43 17.64 -20.32
N SER A 553 45.57 16.96 -20.35
CA SER A 553 45.85 15.83 -19.46
C SER A 553 46.26 16.25 -18.03
N ARG A 554 46.76 17.49 -17.89
CA ARG A 554 47.26 18.08 -16.63
C ARG A 554 46.16 18.12 -15.55
N LYS A 555 46.54 17.77 -14.32
CA LYS A 555 45.64 17.74 -13.15
C LYS A 555 45.52 19.13 -12.49
N VAL A 556 46.62 19.88 -12.48
CA VAL A 556 46.77 21.18 -11.84
C VAL A 556 46.81 22.25 -12.92
N TRP A 557 46.03 23.31 -12.74
CA TRP A 557 45.91 24.44 -13.66
C TRP A 557 46.08 25.76 -12.92
N SER A 558 46.65 26.77 -13.58
CA SER A 558 46.58 28.14 -13.07
C SER A 558 45.16 28.69 -13.21
N ARG A 559 44.64 29.40 -12.21
CA ARG A 559 43.35 30.08 -12.26
C ARG A 559 43.33 31.17 -13.35
N GLY A 560 44.48 31.82 -13.57
CA GLY A 560 44.70 32.76 -14.66
C GLY A 560 44.72 32.04 -16.01
N GLY A 561 43.75 32.33 -16.87
CA GLY A 561 43.65 31.74 -18.22
C GLY A 561 42.88 30.42 -18.31
N LEU A 562 42.48 29.80 -17.18
CA LEU A 562 41.63 28.60 -17.18
C LEU A 562 40.30 28.82 -17.92
N GLU A 563 39.73 30.02 -17.76
CA GLU A 563 38.50 30.42 -18.41
C GLU A 563 38.64 30.49 -19.92
N LYS A 564 39.70 31.15 -20.40
CA LYS A 564 40.00 31.24 -21.83
C LYS A 564 40.19 29.86 -22.47
N VAL A 565 40.69 28.88 -21.71
CA VAL A 565 40.96 27.52 -22.20
C VAL A 565 39.71 26.64 -22.16
N LEU A 566 38.85 26.78 -21.14
CA LEU A 566 37.71 25.87 -20.93
C LEU A 566 36.38 26.40 -21.46
N ARG A 567 36.23 27.72 -21.67
CA ARG A 567 34.99 28.38 -22.12
C ARG A 567 34.32 27.64 -23.28
N ASP A 568 35.07 27.36 -24.34
CA ASP A 568 34.53 26.74 -25.56
C ASP A 568 34.13 25.26 -25.39
N PHE A 569 34.57 24.61 -24.30
CA PHE A 569 34.26 23.22 -24.02
C PHE A 569 33.06 23.07 -23.09
N PHE A 570 32.66 24.11 -22.37
CA PHE A 570 31.56 24.04 -21.39
C PHE A 570 30.22 23.59 -21.96
N PRO A 571 29.77 24.00 -23.17
CA PRO A 571 28.53 23.48 -23.76
C PRO A 571 28.55 21.94 -23.87
N ASN A 572 29.69 21.36 -24.24
CA ASN A 572 29.85 19.89 -24.33
C ASN A 572 29.93 19.23 -22.94
N LEU A 573 30.50 19.91 -21.94
CA LEU A 573 30.64 19.40 -20.57
C LEU A 573 29.33 19.42 -19.77
N SER A 574 28.43 20.35 -20.13
CA SER A 574 27.16 20.64 -19.47
C SER A 574 25.94 20.04 -20.18
N GLN A 575 26.12 19.38 -21.32
CA GLN A 575 25.05 18.85 -22.19
C GLN A 575 24.18 19.97 -22.81
N GLY A 576 24.82 21.08 -23.19
CA GLY A 576 24.19 22.27 -23.80
C GLY A 576 24.22 23.50 -22.89
N GLY A 577 23.89 24.66 -23.46
CA GLY A 577 23.92 25.95 -22.77
C GLY A 577 25.19 26.76 -23.02
N GLU A 578 25.30 27.91 -22.36
CA GLU A 578 26.40 28.87 -22.50
C GLU A 578 27.15 28.99 -21.16
N PHE A 579 28.48 29.05 -21.22
CA PHE A 579 29.29 29.34 -20.03
C PHE A 579 29.13 30.81 -19.65
N PHE A 580 28.81 31.08 -18.38
CA PHE A 580 28.65 32.44 -17.88
C PHE A 580 29.90 32.94 -17.17
N GLU A 581 30.23 32.35 -16.02
CA GLU A 581 31.39 32.77 -15.23
C GLU A 581 31.92 31.62 -14.36
N PHE A 582 33.12 31.78 -13.83
CA PHE A 582 33.59 30.94 -12.74
C PHE A 582 33.28 31.59 -11.38
N VAL A 583 32.72 30.81 -10.48
CA VAL A 583 32.36 31.22 -9.12
C VAL A 583 33.19 30.45 -8.09
N ASP A 584 33.82 31.19 -7.19
CA ASP A 584 34.54 30.62 -6.05
C ASP A 584 33.58 30.42 -4.88
N ARG A 585 33.35 29.17 -4.47
CA ARG A 585 32.58 28.85 -3.25
C ARG A 585 33.45 28.08 -2.27
N GLY A 586 34.01 28.79 -1.31
CA GLY A 586 34.97 28.24 -0.36
C GLY A 586 36.22 27.74 -1.11
N LYS A 587 36.58 26.47 -0.91
CA LYS A 587 37.75 25.84 -1.56
C LYS A 587 37.47 25.30 -2.97
N VAL A 588 36.24 25.41 -3.47
CA VAL A 588 35.81 24.79 -4.73
C VAL A 588 35.58 25.86 -5.81
N LEU A 589 36.28 25.70 -6.94
CA LEU A 589 35.99 26.42 -8.17
C LEU A 589 34.80 25.76 -8.87
N ARG A 590 33.78 26.56 -9.19
CA ARG A 590 32.58 26.13 -9.91
C ARG A 590 32.39 26.99 -11.15
N ALA A 591 31.74 26.42 -12.16
CA ALA A 591 31.36 27.07 -13.42
C ALA A 591 29.85 27.12 -13.58
#